data_AF-A0A7H5F0E1-F1
#
_entry.id   AF-A0A7H5F0E1-F1
#
_cell.length_a   1.000
_cell.length_b   1.000
_cell.length_c   1.000
_cell.angle_alpha   90.00
_cell.angle_beta   90.00
_cell.angle_gamma   90.00
#
_symmetry.space_group_name_H-M   'P 1'
#
loop_
_entity.id
_entity.type
_entity.pdbx_description
1 polymer ?
#
loop_
_entity_poly.entity_id
_entity_poly.type
_entity_poly.pdbx_seq_one_letter_code
_entity_poly.pdbx_strand_id
1 'polypeptide(L)'
;MKFTHIFFSGLLILLCVSAASNSSQFLSSTLIDDRIALMERDTVPRPTRIPDRETVPNTREGTGGTTPQPSRGANQDIVSTRFGAVTPVATKMNVVYLGLDNPIELKGLVGNAEEVLLTTSNGRITKAEDGKYYWSPKRIGPAELIVRQAGQSLTRNNFRFVVKRIPSPVAKLGSSQSGLMGSGEFRAQAGIQVEIEDFHFDTICDVVSFKMTYLANRQDAIPALNRGARFSSQSRTLINRAKPGDLYLFEDVRVKCPGDTGSRTVNAMVFKIK
;
A
#
# COMPACT_ATOMS: atom_id res chain seq x y z
N MET A 1 35.74 0.74 48.65
CA MET A 1 36.22 -0.30 49.60
C MET A 1 35.88 -1.65 48.98
N LYS A 2 36.91 -2.44 48.64
CA LYS A 2 36.91 -3.84 48.17
C LYS A 2 35.91 -4.27 47.08
N PHE A 3 36.42 -4.37 45.85
CA PHE A 3 35.91 -5.32 44.85
C PHE A 3 36.41 -6.72 45.23
N THR A 4 35.48 -7.67 45.34
CA THR A 4 35.79 -9.10 45.47
C THR A 4 35.17 -9.80 44.26
N HIS A 5 36.01 -10.34 43.38
CA HIS A 5 35.59 -11.24 42.31
C HIS A 5 35.35 -12.63 42.90
N ILE A 6 34.17 -13.21 42.65
CA ILE A 6 33.90 -14.64 42.80
C ILE A 6 33.26 -15.11 41.50
N PHE A 7 33.98 -15.96 40.78
CA PHE A 7 33.47 -16.77 39.67
C PHE A 7 32.68 -17.94 40.24
N PHE A 8 31.46 -18.21 39.74
CA PHE A 8 30.90 -19.56 39.72
C PHE A 8 29.96 -19.74 38.52
N SER A 9 30.19 -20.86 37.84
CA SER A 9 29.37 -21.50 36.81
C SER A 9 27.96 -21.84 37.29
N GLY A 10 26.95 -21.70 36.43
CA GLY A 10 25.67 -22.38 36.68
C GLY A 10 24.47 -21.75 35.98
N LEU A 11 23.94 -22.50 35.02
CA LEU A 11 22.62 -22.39 34.40
C LEU A 11 21.51 -22.02 35.41
N LEU A 12 20.81 -20.89 35.20
CA LEU A 12 19.64 -20.50 35.97
C LEU A 12 18.39 -20.55 35.07
N ILE A 13 17.56 -21.58 35.28
CA ILE A 13 16.23 -21.72 34.70
C ILE A 13 15.25 -20.96 35.61
N LEU A 14 14.64 -19.89 35.10
CA LEU A 14 13.57 -19.18 35.79
C LEU A 14 12.22 -19.82 35.45
N LEU A 15 11.63 -20.56 36.39
CA LEU A 15 10.21 -20.92 36.40
C LEU A 15 9.46 -19.84 37.19
N CYS A 16 8.54 -19.14 36.53
CA CYS A 16 7.62 -18.23 37.21
C CYS A 16 6.24 -18.91 37.33
N VAL A 17 5.84 -19.22 38.56
CA VAL A 17 4.47 -19.59 38.93
C VAL A 17 3.83 -18.34 39.52
N SER A 18 2.65 -17.95 39.03
CA SER A 18 1.79 -16.98 39.73
C SER A 18 0.35 -17.48 39.70
N ALA A 19 -0.20 -17.66 40.89
CA ALA A 19 -1.59 -18.06 41.11
C ALA A 19 -2.44 -16.83 41.48
N ALA A 20 -3.68 -16.85 40.94
CA ALA A 20 -4.94 -16.29 41.45
C ALA A 20 -5.05 -14.80 41.82
N SER A 21 -6.02 -14.10 41.22
CA SER A 21 -7.23 -13.65 41.96
C SER A 21 -8.27 -13.00 41.03
N ASN A 22 -9.53 -13.29 41.34
CA ASN A 22 -10.77 -12.93 40.68
C ASN A 22 -11.19 -11.48 41.01
N SER A 23 -11.77 -10.72 40.06
CA SER A 23 -12.85 -9.76 40.33
C SER A 23 -13.41 -9.12 39.05
N SER A 24 -14.72 -9.30 38.93
CA SER A 24 -15.70 -8.66 38.04
C SER A 24 -15.68 -7.14 38.06
N GLN A 25 -16.04 -6.47 36.94
CA GLN A 25 -17.28 -5.66 36.82
C GLN A 25 -17.34 -4.71 35.59
N PHE A 26 -18.53 -4.69 34.96
CA PHE A 26 -19.25 -3.61 34.24
C PHE A 26 -19.02 -3.41 32.72
N LEU A 27 -20.03 -3.76 31.89
CA LEU A 27 -21.08 -2.91 31.23
C LEU A 27 -20.49 -2.05 30.07
N SER A 28 -21.04 -1.93 28.85
CA SER A 28 -22.43 -1.91 28.42
C SER A 28 -22.56 -2.01 26.88
N SER A 29 -23.59 -2.74 26.44
CA SER A 29 -24.50 -2.55 25.28
C SER A 29 -24.07 -1.80 23.99
N THR A 30 -24.28 -2.47 22.86
CA THR A 30 -24.82 -1.83 21.63
C THR A 30 -25.95 -2.69 21.05
N LEU A 31 -27.16 -2.15 21.11
CA LEU A 31 -28.33 -2.52 20.31
C LEU A 31 -28.24 -1.81 18.96
N ILE A 32 -28.43 -2.53 17.84
CA ILE A 32 -29.17 -2.03 16.65
C ILE A 32 -29.92 -3.23 16.04
N ASP A 33 -31.24 -3.08 15.99
CA ASP A 33 -32.26 -4.02 15.47
C ASP A 33 -32.34 -4.07 13.94
N ASP A 34 -32.71 -5.27 13.46
CA ASP A 34 -33.67 -5.64 12.42
C ASP A 34 -33.76 -4.92 11.07
N ARG A 35 -33.61 -5.70 9.98
CA ARG A 35 -34.75 -6.19 9.17
C ARG A 35 -34.35 -7.14 8.01
N ILE A 36 -34.84 -8.38 8.13
CA ILE A 36 -35.42 -9.33 7.15
C ILE A 36 -35.30 -9.03 5.63
N ALA A 37 -34.74 -9.99 4.88
CA ALA A 37 -35.30 -10.57 3.64
C ALA A 37 -34.46 -11.81 3.23
N LEU A 38 -34.94 -13.03 3.52
CA LEU A 38 -35.47 -14.04 2.57
C LEU A 38 -34.46 -14.70 1.60
N MET A 39 -34.25 -16.00 1.87
CA MET A 39 -34.03 -17.13 0.94
C MET A 39 -32.84 -17.07 -0.02
N GLU A 40 -31.83 -17.93 0.23
CA GLU A 40 -31.54 -19.08 -0.64
C GLU A 40 -30.68 -20.11 0.12
N ARG A 41 -31.08 -21.39 0.07
CA ARG A 41 -30.31 -22.51 0.61
C ARG A 41 -29.54 -23.14 -0.54
N ASP A 42 -28.24 -22.91 -0.62
CA ASP A 42 -27.35 -23.74 -1.44
C ASP A 42 -26.58 -24.71 -0.55
N THR A 43 -27.06 -25.95 -0.58
CA THR A 43 -26.44 -27.12 0.04
C THR A 43 -25.11 -27.45 -0.65
N VAL A 44 -24.02 -27.47 0.12
CA VAL A 44 -22.73 -28.01 -0.32
C VAL A 44 -22.85 -29.52 -0.55
N PRO A 45 -22.42 -30.07 -1.71
CA PRO A 45 -22.54 -31.50 -1.97
C PRO A 45 -21.47 -32.31 -1.19
N ARG A 46 -21.92 -33.47 -0.68
CA ARG A 46 -21.11 -34.52 -0.03
C ARG A 46 -20.22 -35.21 -1.06
N PRO A 47 -18.96 -35.59 -0.74
CA PRO A 47 -18.13 -36.36 -1.65
C PRO A 47 -18.65 -37.80 -1.80
N THR A 48 -18.82 -38.22 -3.05
CA THR A 48 -19.36 -39.51 -3.51
C THR A 48 -18.35 -40.64 -3.28
N ARG A 49 -18.85 -41.77 -2.81
CA ARG A 49 -18.13 -43.04 -2.60
C ARG A 49 -17.82 -43.67 -3.98
N ILE A 50 -16.55 -43.97 -4.26
CA ILE A 50 -16.14 -44.74 -5.45
C ILE A 50 -16.50 -46.22 -5.19
N PRO A 51 -17.18 -46.94 -6.12
CA PRO A 51 -17.51 -48.34 -5.93
C PRO A 51 -16.35 -49.26 -6.35
N ASP A 52 -16.14 -50.31 -5.55
CA ASP A 52 -15.23 -51.42 -5.80
C ASP A 52 -15.59 -52.17 -7.09
N ARG A 53 -14.57 -52.56 -7.86
CA ARG A 53 -14.71 -53.52 -8.97
C ARG A 53 -13.73 -54.66 -8.78
N GLU A 54 -14.26 -55.81 -8.37
CA GLU A 54 -13.61 -57.12 -8.47
C GLU A 54 -13.49 -57.57 -9.94
N THR A 55 -12.38 -58.21 -10.27
CA THR A 55 -12.33 -59.34 -11.23
C THR A 55 -11.07 -60.18 -10.97
N VAL A 56 -11.24 -61.51 -11.01
CA VAL A 56 -10.39 -62.62 -10.56
C VAL A 56 -9.96 -63.44 -11.82
N PRO A 57 -9.11 -64.50 -11.79
CA PRO A 57 -7.71 -64.69 -11.34
C PRO A 57 -6.77 -65.18 -12.49
N ASN A 58 -5.46 -65.35 -12.22
CA ASN A 58 -4.69 -66.45 -12.83
C ASN A 58 -3.46 -66.92 -12.00
N THR A 59 -3.62 -68.05 -11.32
CA THR A 59 -2.81 -69.29 -11.29
C THR A 59 -1.27 -69.33 -11.07
N ARG A 60 -0.89 -70.12 -10.03
CA ARG A 60 0.32 -70.96 -9.76
C ARG A 60 1.63 -70.26 -9.33
N GLU A 61 2.47 -70.77 -8.43
CA GLU A 61 2.54 -71.93 -7.50
C GLU A 61 3.74 -71.65 -6.56
N GLY A 62 3.75 -72.08 -5.30
CA GLY A 62 4.96 -71.97 -4.45
C GLY A 62 4.74 -72.12 -2.94
N THR A 63 5.00 -73.33 -2.44
CA THR A 63 4.77 -73.90 -1.11
C THR A 63 5.75 -73.43 -0.02
N GLY A 64 5.30 -73.33 1.24
CA GLY A 64 6.17 -73.38 2.43
C GLY A 64 5.65 -72.60 3.64
N GLY A 65 5.02 -73.28 4.60
CA GLY A 65 4.41 -72.67 5.79
C GLY A 65 5.35 -72.43 6.98
N THR A 66 4.86 -71.68 7.98
CA THR A 66 4.89 -71.95 9.44
C THR A 66 4.10 -70.85 10.16
N THR A 67 3.14 -71.22 11.03
CA THR A 67 2.41 -70.31 11.94
C THR A 67 3.24 -70.05 13.21
N PRO A 68 3.22 -68.84 13.82
CA PRO A 68 2.30 -68.63 14.97
C PRO A 68 1.74 -67.19 15.12
N GLN A 69 0.53 -67.08 15.69
CA GLN A 69 -0.06 -65.88 16.32
C GLN A 69 0.62 -65.54 17.68
N PRO A 70 0.27 -64.46 18.42
CA PRO A 70 0.06 -63.05 18.04
C PRO A 70 0.82 -62.10 19.01
N SER A 71 1.27 -60.91 18.59
CA SER A 71 1.58 -59.85 19.58
C SER A 71 1.41 -58.43 19.02
N ARG A 72 0.45 -57.76 19.67
CA ARG A 72 0.33 -56.31 19.93
C ARG A 72 1.38 -55.41 19.27
N GLY A 73 0.91 -54.60 18.34
CA GLY A 73 1.55 -53.36 17.95
C GLY A 73 0.52 -52.48 17.25
N ALA A 74 -0.07 -51.53 17.99
CA ALA A 74 -0.87 -50.49 17.38
C ALA A 74 0.05 -49.58 16.58
N ASN A 75 0.18 -49.82 15.27
CA ASN A 75 0.74 -48.82 14.36
C ASN A 75 -0.37 -47.79 14.08
N GLN A 76 -0.38 -46.73 14.89
CA GLN A 76 -0.98 -45.47 14.46
C GLN A 76 0.00 -44.83 13.48
N ASP A 77 -0.26 -44.97 12.19
CA ASP A 77 0.33 -44.12 11.17
C ASP A 77 -0.23 -42.70 11.35
N ILE A 78 0.41 -41.91 12.23
CA ILE A 78 0.18 -40.48 12.28
C ILE A 78 0.90 -39.89 11.06
N VAL A 79 0.17 -39.80 9.94
CA VAL A 79 0.60 -38.98 8.80
C VAL A 79 0.57 -37.52 9.27
N SER A 80 1.69 -37.07 9.84
CA SER A 80 1.92 -35.68 10.20
C SER A 80 2.19 -34.89 8.93
N THR A 81 1.12 -34.50 8.23
CA THR A 81 1.23 -33.49 7.18
C THR A 81 1.43 -32.14 7.87
N ARG A 82 2.68 -31.85 8.26
CA ARG A 82 3.09 -30.48 8.58
C ARG A 82 3.04 -29.68 7.29
N PHE A 83 1.88 -29.11 6.97
CA PHE A 83 1.86 -27.98 6.06
C PHE A 83 2.65 -26.87 6.77
N GLY A 84 3.89 -26.63 6.33
CA GLY A 84 4.65 -25.46 6.73
C GLY A 84 3.78 -24.23 6.49
N ALA A 85 3.78 -23.27 7.43
CA ALA A 85 2.95 -22.08 7.33
C ALA A 85 3.22 -21.37 5.99
N VAL A 86 2.28 -21.48 5.05
CA VAL A 86 2.34 -20.76 3.78
C VAL A 86 1.91 -19.33 4.08
N THR A 87 2.89 -18.43 4.15
CA THR A 87 2.57 -16.99 4.25
C THR A 87 2.27 -16.49 2.84
N PRO A 88 1.03 -16.07 2.54
CA PRO A 88 0.73 -15.46 1.25
C PRO A 88 1.55 -14.17 1.14
N VAL A 89 2.47 -14.12 0.20
CA VAL A 89 3.22 -12.91 -0.13
C VAL A 89 2.60 -12.34 -1.39
N ALA A 90 2.09 -11.11 -1.31
CA ALA A 90 1.58 -10.44 -2.50
C ALA A 90 2.75 -10.14 -3.44
N THR A 91 2.83 -10.86 -4.56
CA THR A 91 3.92 -10.78 -5.56
C THR A 91 4.05 -9.40 -6.23
N LYS A 92 3.08 -8.49 -5.99
CA LYS A 92 2.95 -7.18 -6.66
C LYS A 92 3.19 -5.98 -5.73
N MET A 93 3.90 -6.13 -4.61
CA MET A 93 3.98 -5.10 -3.56
C MET A 93 5.25 -4.24 -3.50
N ASN A 94 6.10 -4.25 -4.53
CA ASN A 94 7.33 -3.46 -4.55
C ASN A 94 7.22 -2.27 -5.51
N VAL A 95 6.58 -1.19 -5.08
CA VAL A 95 6.44 0.05 -5.88
C VAL A 95 7.31 1.15 -5.29
N VAL A 96 7.99 1.89 -6.16
CA VAL A 96 8.68 3.13 -5.81
C VAL A 96 8.22 4.25 -6.75
N TYR A 97 8.24 5.48 -6.28
CA TYR A 97 7.74 6.63 -7.03
C TYR A 97 8.88 7.44 -7.65
N LEU A 98 8.69 7.79 -8.92
CA LEU A 98 9.58 8.68 -9.67
C LEU A 98 9.61 10.09 -9.04
N GLY A 99 10.81 10.67 -8.94
CA GLY A 99 10.97 12.06 -8.50
C GLY A 99 10.90 12.29 -6.99
N LEU A 100 10.76 11.22 -6.20
CA LEU A 100 10.77 11.25 -4.74
C LEU A 100 11.94 10.41 -4.20
N ASP A 101 12.36 10.74 -2.98
CA ASP A 101 13.30 9.94 -2.21
C ASP A 101 12.52 8.84 -1.46
N ASN A 102 12.52 7.63 -2.02
CA ASN A 102 11.77 6.50 -1.49
C ASN A 102 12.57 5.85 -0.35
N PRO A 103 12.09 5.83 0.90
CA PRO A 103 12.79 5.20 2.01
C PRO A 103 12.78 3.67 1.85
N ILE A 104 13.93 3.05 2.06
CA ILE A 104 14.12 1.60 2.03
C ILE A 104 14.87 1.20 3.30
N GLU A 105 14.38 0.17 3.96
CA GLU A 105 15.03 -0.42 5.11
C GLU A 105 15.46 -1.85 4.78
N LEU A 106 16.75 -2.15 4.95
CA LEU A 106 17.28 -3.49 4.84
C LEU A 106 17.25 -4.16 6.21
N LYS A 107 16.40 -5.18 6.38
CA LYS A 107 16.32 -6.00 7.60
C LYS A 107 17.01 -7.34 7.40
N GLY A 108 17.53 -7.90 8.49
CA GLY A 108 18.15 -9.24 8.49
C GLY A 108 19.57 -9.29 7.92
N LEU A 109 20.29 -8.17 7.95
CA LEU A 109 21.73 -8.15 7.62
C LEU A 109 22.50 -8.90 8.71
N VAL A 110 23.30 -9.91 8.33
CA VAL A 110 24.13 -10.70 9.27
C VAL A 110 25.53 -10.09 9.33
N GLY A 111 25.80 -9.21 10.29
CA GLY A 111 27.08 -8.51 10.43
C GLY A 111 26.92 -6.99 10.40
N ASN A 112 28.02 -6.26 10.21
CA ASN A 112 28.01 -4.79 10.24
C ASN A 112 27.33 -4.22 8.99
N ALA A 113 26.43 -3.24 9.18
CA ALA A 113 25.75 -2.55 8.07
C ALA A 113 26.70 -1.78 7.14
N GLU A 114 27.96 -1.55 7.56
CA GLU A 114 29.01 -0.94 6.74
C GLU A 114 29.54 -1.85 5.62
N GLU A 115 29.37 -3.17 5.75
CA GLU A 115 29.86 -4.16 4.77
C GLU A 115 28.84 -4.45 3.64
N VAL A 116 27.73 -3.71 3.62
CA VAL A 116 26.65 -3.87 2.65
C VAL A 116 26.78 -2.85 1.53
N LEU A 117 27.07 -3.34 0.33
CA LEU A 117 27.05 -2.55 -0.89
C LEU A 117 25.68 -2.66 -1.57
N LEU A 118 24.97 -1.55 -1.61
CA LEU A 118 23.66 -1.43 -2.25
C LEU A 118 23.77 -0.72 -3.59
N THR A 119 23.29 -1.36 -4.65
CA THR A 119 23.30 -0.80 -6.01
C THR A 119 21.93 -0.93 -6.66
N THR A 120 21.62 -0.04 -7.61
CA THR A 120 20.33 0.00 -8.31
C THR A 120 20.52 0.09 -9.82
N SER A 121 19.61 -0.51 -10.59
CA SER A 121 19.59 -0.38 -12.06
C SER A 121 18.94 0.93 -12.54
N ASN A 122 18.32 1.70 -11.64
CA ASN A 122 17.54 2.88 -12.01
C ASN A 122 17.68 4.01 -10.98
N GLY A 123 18.34 5.10 -11.36
CA GLY A 123 18.47 6.29 -10.53
C GLY A 123 19.63 6.21 -9.56
N ARG A 124 19.46 6.81 -8.37
CA ARG A 124 20.50 6.88 -7.33
C ARG A 124 19.95 6.31 -6.03
N ILE A 125 20.82 5.64 -5.27
CA ILE A 125 20.54 5.26 -3.90
C ILE A 125 21.55 5.93 -2.97
N THR A 126 21.07 6.38 -1.81
CA THR A 126 21.89 7.02 -0.78
C THR A 126 21.69 6.35 0.55
N LYS A 127 22.78 6.15 1.29
CA LYS A 127 22.73 5.67 2.68
C LYS A 127 22.30 6.84 3.56
N ALA A 128 21.32 6.60 4.42
CA ALA A 128 20.84 7.57 5.41
C ALA A 128 21.43 7.24 6.78
N GLU A 129 20.95 6.16 7.40
CA GLU A 129 21.40 5.62 8.68
C GLU A 129 21.67 4.11 8.53
N ASP A 130 22.10 3.43 9.59
CA ASP A 130 22.37 2.00 9.54
C ASP A 130 21.15 1.19 9.09
N GLY A 131 21.27 0.56 7.92
CA GLY A 131 20.21 -0.21 7.30
C GLY A 131 19.14 0.61 6.57
N LYS A 132 19.15 1.95 6.65
CA LYS A 132 18.19 2.84 5.97
C LYS A 132 18.80 3.55 4.77
N TYR A 133 18.05 3.60 3.69
CA TYR A 133 18.46 4.17 2.42
C TYR A 133 17.34 5.00 1.79
N TYR A 134 17.70 5.99 1.00
CA TYR A 134 16.77 6.69 0.10
C TYR A 134 17.08 6.35 -1.34
N TRP A 135 16.07 5.85 -2.06
CA TRP A 135 16.15 5.55 -3.49
C TRP A 135 15.37 6.57 -4.30
N SER A 136 16.08 7.31 -5.16
CA SER A 136 15.52 8.26 -6.10
C SER A 136 15.61 7.69 -7.54
N PRO A 137 14.58 6.99 -8.04
CA PRO A 137 14.57 6.46 -9.40
C PRO A 137 14.44 7.57 -10.45
N LYS A 138 14.90 7.30 -11.68
CA LYS A 138 14.92 8.29 -12.79
C LYS A 138 14.03 7.93 -13.98
N ARG A 139 13.61 6.66 -14.11
CA ARG A 139 12.78 6.18 -15.23
C ARG A 139 11.60 5.34 -14.72
N ILE A 140 10.45 5.46 -15.38
CA ILE A 140 9.28 4.61 -15.12
C ILE A 140 9.55 3.19 -15.65
N GLY A 141 9.04 2.17 -14.96
CA GLY A 141 9.14 0.77 -15.39
C GLY A 141 9.85 -0.13 -14.37
N PRO A 142 10.26 -1.34 -14.77
CA PRO A 142 10.93 -2.27 -13.87
C PRO A 142 12.29 -1.71 -13.43
N ALA A 143 12.61 -1.94 -12.16
CA ALA A 143 13.90 -1.61 -11.58
C ALA A 143 14.35 -2.72 -10.63
N GLU A 144 15.66 -2.85 -10.46
CA GLU A 144 16.25 -3.86 -9.59
C GLU A 144 17.14 -3.18 -8.56
N LEU A 145 16.99 -3.63 -7.31
CA LEU A 145 17.87 -3.32 -6.20
C LEU A 145 18.75 -4.54 -5.92
N ILE A 146 20.05 -4.36 -5.99
CA ILE A 146 21.05 -5.41 -5.84
C ILE A 146 21.79 -5.15 -4.52
N VAL A 147 21.61 -6.07 -3.57
CA VAL A 147 22.30 -6.08 -2.29
C VAL A 147 23.51 -7.02 -2.39
N ARG A 148 24.69 -6.55 -2.00
CA ARG A 148 25.90 -7.37 -1.85
C ARG A 148 26.46 -7.19 -0.44
N GLN A 149 26.85 -8.29 0.17
CA GLN A 149 27.47 -8.29 1.50
C GLN A 149 28.83 -9.00 1.43
N ALA A 150 29.84 -8.44 2.11
CA ALA A 150 31.15 -9.08 2.22
C ALA A 150 31.11 -10.27 3.20
N GLY A 151 31.98 -11.28 3.01
CA GLY A 151 32.20 -12.37 3.99
C GLY A 151 31.31 -13.61 3.87
N GLN A 152 30.08 -13.52 3.34
CA GLN A 152 29.27 -14.69 2.99
C GLN A 152 29.21 -14.83 1.47
N SER A 153 30.07 -15.69 0.89
CA SER A 153 30.04 -16.17 -0.51
C SER A 153 29.20 -15.31 -1.47
N LEU A 154 29.56 -14.02 -1.64
CA LEU A 154 28.84 -12.98 -2.39
C LEU A 154 27.36 -13.31 -2.66
N THR A 155 26.54 -13.47 -1.62
CA THR A 155 25.11 -13.72 -1.82
C THR A 155 24.49 -12.48 -2.45
N ARG A 156 24.31 -12.54 -3.77
CA ARG A 156 23.69 -11.49 -4.56
C ARG A 156 22.18 -11.69 -4.49
N ASN A 157 21.51 -10.82 -3.75
CA ASN A 157 20.06 -10.78 -3.72
C ASN A 157 19.56 -9.67 -4.65
N ASN A 158 18.80 -10.06 -5.68
CA ASN A 158 18.14 -9.14 -6.60
C ASN A 158 16.68 -8.97 -6.16
N PHE A 159 16.32 -7.75 -5.76
CA PHE A 159 14.95 -7.39 -5.45
C PHE A 159 14.36 -6.60 -6.60
N ARG A 160 13.24 -7.09 -7.15
CA ARG A 160 12.54 -6.42 -8.26
C ARG A 160 11.51 -5.44 -7.71
N PHE A 161 11.52 -4.24 -8.28
CA PHE A 161 10.59 -3.16 -8.00
C PHE A 161 9.98 -2.63 -9.30
N VAL A 162 8.84 -1.95 -9.19
CA VAL A 162 8.21 -1.22 -10.28
C VAL A 162 8.22 0.26 -9.94
N VAL A 163 8.91 1.05 -10.75
CA VAL A 163 8.88 2.50 -10.65
C VAL A 163 7.60 3.01 -11.29
N LYS A 164 6.76 3.68 -10.51
CA LYS A 164 5.53 4.33 -10.97
C LYS A 164 5.67 5.85 -10.90
N ARG A 165 4.84 6.54 -11.68
CA ARG A 165 4.65 7.99 -11.54
C ARG A 165 3.77 8.27 -10.31
N ILE A 166 3.95 9.44 -9.71
CA ILE A 166 3.00 10.00 -8.75
C ILE A 166 1.59 10.03 -9.38
N PRO A 167 0.54 9.58 -8.68
CA PRO A 167 -0.84 9.67 -9.17
C PRO A 167 -1.19 11.07 -9.67
N SER A 168 -2.18 11.16 -10.57
CA SER A 168 -2.61 12.48 -11.06
C SER A 168 -3.30 13.22 -9.92
N PRO A 169 -2.86 14.45 -9.58
CA PRO A 169 -3.53 15.24 -8.56
C PRO A 169 -4.88 15.73 -9.07
N VAL A 170 -5.72 16.14 -8.14
CA VAL A 170 -7.02 16.76 -8.37
C VAL A 170 -6.91 18.24 -8.09
N ALA A 171 -7.31 19.06 -9.07
CA ALA A 171 -7.45 20.50 -8.92
C ALA A 171 -8.71 20.80 -8.10
N LYS A 172 -8.55 21.72 -7.14
CA LYS A 172 -9.59 22.21 -6.23
C LYS A 172 -9.51 23.73 -6.13
N LEU A 173 -10.66 24.33 -5.85
CA LEU A 173 -10.77 25.72 -5.45
C LEU A 173 -11.23 25.76 -3.99
N GLY A 174 -10.35 26.17 -3.08
CA GLY A 174 -10.53 25.91 -1.66
C GLY A 174 -10.64 24.41 -1.41
N SER A 175 -11.71 23.97 -0.73
CA SER A 175 -12.00 22.56 -0.48
C SER A 175 -12.84 21.87 -1.57
N SER A 176 -13.29 22.60 -2.59
CA SER A 176 -14.27 22.10 -3.56
C SER A 176 -13.62 21.78 -4.90
N GLN A 177 -13.95 20.61 -5.46
CA GLN A 177 -13.54 20.22 -6.82
C GLN A 177 -14.43 20.86 -7.90
N SER A 178 -15.71 21.11 -7.59
CA SER A 178 -16.72 21.76 -8.45
C SER A 178 -17.99 22.00 -7.63
N GLY A 179 -18.97 22.70 -8.20
CA GLY A 179 -20.33 22.78 -7.67
C GLY A 179 -20.80 24.19 -7.32
N LEU A 180 -21.66 24.30 -6.32
CA LEU A 180 -22.20 25.57 -5.86
C LEU A 180 -21.27 26.22 -4.84
N MET A 181 -20.90 27.48 -5.04
CA MET A 181 -20.05 28.23 -4.12
C MET A 181 -20.67 29.59 -3.83
N GLY A 182 -20.60 30.04 -2.57
CA GLY A 182 -21.09 31.36 -2.19
C GLY A 182 -20.25 32.47 -2.82
N SER A 183 -20.86 33.58 -3.23
CA SER A 183 -20.12 34.69 -3.86
C SER A 183 -18.96 35.23 -3.03
N GLY A 184 -19.10 35.31 -1.70
CA GLY A 184 -18.03 35.72 -0.79
C GLY A 184 -16.89 34.71 -0.71
N GLU A 185 -17.24 33.42 -0.56
CA GLU A 185 -16.28 32.31 -0.53
C GLU A 185 -15.47 32.23 -1.82
N PHE A 186 -16.13 32.35 -2.97
CA PHE A 186 -15.48 32.33 -4.29
C PHE A 186 -14.54 33.51 -4.48
N ARG A 187 -14.95 34.72 -4.08
CA ARG A 187 -14.10 35.92 -4.14
C ARG A 187 -12.91 35.89 -3.18
N ALA A 188 -13.00 35.12 -2.09
CA ALA A 188 -11.89 34.97 -1.14
C ALA A 188 -10.74 34.13 -1.71
N GLN A 189 -11.00 33.32 -2.73
CA GLN A 189 -10.00 32.43 -3.31
C GLN A 189 -8.92 33.22 -4.05
N ALA A 190 -7.66 32.83 -3.82
CA ALA A 190 -6.49 33.45 -4.44
C ALA A 190 -6.01 32.71 -5.71
N GLY A 191 -6.42 31.46 -5.89
CA GLY A 191 -5.96 30.60 -6.98
C GLY A 191 -6.46 29.17 -6.85
N ILE A 192 -5.99 28.33 -7.77
CA ILE A 192 -6.25 26.89 -7.78
C ILE A 192 -5.23 26.18 -6.88
N GLN A 193 -5.70 25.22 -6.11
CA GLN A 193 -4.87 24.29 -5.36
C GLN A 193 -4.94 22.91 -5.99
N VAL A 194 -3.90 22.10 -5.80
CA VAL A 194 -3.87 20.73 -6.28
C VAL A 194 -3.52 19.81 -5.12
N GLU A 195 -4.26 18.71 -5.02
CA GLU A 195 -4.12 17.74 -3.95
C GLU A 195 -4.04 16.34 -4.56
N ILE A 196 -3.24 15.47 -3.97
CA ILE A 196 -3.16 14.07 -4.39
C ILE A 196 -3.94 13.25 -3.36
N GLU A 197 -5.09 12.72 -3.78
CA GLU A 197 -5.93 11.88 -2.93
C GLU A 197 -5.28 10.50 -2.74
N ASP A 198 -5.38 9.94 -1.54
CA ASP A 198 -4.86 8.62 -1.16
C ASP A 198 -3.36 8.39 -1.45
N PHE A 199 -2.52 9.39 -1.16
CA PHE A 199 -1.07 9.32 -1.37
C PHE A 199 -0.27 9.44 -0.07
N HIS A 200 0.64 8.49 0.15
CA HIS A 200 1.38 8.35 1.41
C HIS A 200 2.67 9.17 1.50
N PHE A 201 3.07 9.88 0.44
CA PHE A 201 4.25 10.74 0.47
C PHE A 201 3.83 12.20 0.53
N ASP A 202 4.47 12.95 1.42
CA ASP A 202 4.34 14.40 1.47
C ASP A 202 5.09 15.00 0.28
N THR A 203 4.35 15.39 -0.74
CA THR A 203 4.89 16.03 -1.94
C THR A 203 3.88 17.00 -2.52
N ILE A 204 4.40 18.07 -3.11
CA ILE A 204 3.60 19.14 -3.68
C ILE A 204 3.77 19.11 -5.20
N CYS A 205 2.65 19.14 -5.92
CA CYS A 205 2.65 19.38 -7.36
C CYS A 205 2.37 20.85 -7.62
N ASP A 206 3.06 21.42 -8.60
CA ASP A 206 2.90 22.83 -8.98
C ASP A 206 1.88 22.97 -10.11
N VAL A 207 0.96 23.92 -9.98
CA VAL A 207 0.11 24.36 -11.10
C VAL A 207 0.93 25.25 -12.02
N VAL A 208 1.07 24.83 -13.27
CA VAL A 208 1.84 25.54 -14.31
C VAL A 208 0.97 26.60 -15.00
N SER A 209 -0.26 26.26 -15.35
CA SER A 209 -1.18 27.17 -16.01
C SER A 209 -2.61 26.65 -15.96
N PHE A 210 -3.57 27.55 -16.13
CA PHE A 210 -4.97 27.18 -16.36
C PHE A 210 -5.69 28.27 -17.14
N LYS A 211 -6.80 27.92 -17.78
CA LYS A 211 -7.72 28.85 -18.42
C LYS A 211 -8.96 28.98 -17.55
N MET A 212 -9.33 30.20 -17.22
CA MET A 212 -10.58 30.52 -16.54
C MET A 212 -11.54 31.15 -17.53
N THR A 213 -12.75 30.65 -17.64
CA THR A 213 -13.80 31.21 -18.47
C THR A 213 -14.92 31.70 -17.56
N TYR A 214 -15.19 33.00 -17.60
CA TYR A 214 -16.32 33.61 -16.92
C TYR A 214 -17.53 33.63 -17.85
N LEU A 215 -18.66 33.10 -17.40
CA LEU A 215 -19.93 33.13 -18.10
C LEU A 215 -20.97 33.78 -17.19
N ALA A 216 -21.24 35.06 -17.44
CA ALA A 216 -22.35 35.74 -16.78
C ALA A 216 -23.68 35.28 -17.39
N ASN A 217 -24.76 35.42 -16.62
CA ASN A 217 -26.08 35.03 -17.10
C ASN A 217 -26.46 35.79 -18.40
N ARG A 218 -26.71 35.05 -19.49
CA ARG A 218 -27.08 35.57 -20.82
C ARG A 218 -26.04 36.50 -21.46
N GLN A 219 -24.77 36.36 -21.13
CA GLN A 219 -23.68 37.11 -21.77
C GLN A 219 -22.66 36.16 -22.39
N ASP A 220 -21.80 36.71 -23.24
CA ASP A 220 -20.73 35.96 -23.88
C ASP A 220 -19.67 35.51 -22.87
N ALA A 221 -19.05 34.36 -23.16
CA ALA A 221 -17.98 33.80 -22.35
C ALA A 221 -16.71 34.65 -22.46
N ILE A 222 -16.14 35.05 -21.32
CA ILE A 222 -14.91 35.82 -21.25
C ILE A 222 -13.78 34.92 -20.75
N PRO A 223 -12.87 34.45 -21.62
CA PRO A 223 -11.71 33.66 -21.22
C PRO A 223 -10.60 34.55 -20.65
N ALA A 224 -9.87 34.02 -19.68
CA ALA A 224 -8.69 34.60 -19.06
C ALA A 224 -7.65 33.52 -18.80
N LEU A 225 -6.43 33.75 -19.27
CA LEU A 225 -5.31 32.82 -19.08
C LEU A 225 -4.58 33.15 -17.78
N ASN A 226 -4.18 32.09 -17.06
CA ASN A 226 -3.47 32.18 -15.80
C ASN A 226 -2.17 31.38 -15.90
N ARG A 227 -1.07 31.99 -15.48
CA ARG A 227 0.25 31.36 -15.37
C ARG A 227 0.54 31.15 -13.90
N GLY A 228 0.81 29.91 -13.51
CA GLY A 228 0.92 29.50 -12.12
C GLY A 228 -0.43 29.18 -11.47
N ALA A 229 -0.40 28.92 -10.17
CA ALA A 229 -1.58 28.60 -9.35
C ALA A 229 -2.49 29.80 -9.07
N ARG A 230 -1.93 31.02 -9.03
CA ARG A 230 -2.66 32.24 -8.65
C ARG A 230 -3.45 32.83 -9.80
N PHE A 231 -4.53 33.53 -9.48
CA PHE A 231 -5.27 34.30 -10.46
C PHE A 231 -4.46 35.48 -11.00
N SER A 232 -4.49 35.64 -12.32
CA SER A 232 -4.00 36.82 -13.02
C SER A 232 -4.84 38.06 -12.65
N SER A 233 -4.34 39.25 -12.96
CA SER A 233 -5.08 40.49 -12.73
C SER A 233 -6.44 40.48 -13.46
N GLN A 234 -6.48 40.01 -14.70
CA GLN A 234 -7.71 39.87 -15.48
C GLN A 234 -8.67 38.88 -14.80
N SER A 235 -8.19 37.70 -14.42
CA SER A 235 -9.03 36.72 -13.72
C SER A 235 -9.53 37.26 -12.39
N ARG A 236 -8.71 38.01 -11.64
CA ARG A 236 -9.11 38.63 -10.38
C ARG A 236 -10.23 39.66 -10.58
N THR A 237 -10.15 40.48 -11.63
CA THR A 237 -11.23 41.42 -11.98
C THR A 237 -12.53 40.69 -12.29
N LEU A 238 -12.48 39.57 -13.02
CA LEU A 238 -13.66 38.76 -13.33
C LEU A 238 -14.23 38.11 -12.05
N ILE A 239 -13.39 37.48 -11.23
CA ILE A 239 -13.81 36.87 -9.95
C ILE A 239 -14.50 37.88 -9.03
N ASN A 240 -14.00 39.12 -8.95
CA ASN A 240 -14.63 40.16 -8.15
C ASN A 240 -16.06 40.50 -8.65
N ARG A 241 -16.37 40.26 -9.92
CA ARG A 241 -17.71 40.45 -10.51
C ARG A 241 -18.69 39.30 -10.23
N ALA A 242 -18.24 38.19 -9.63
CA ALA A 242 -19.06 37.01 -9.37
C ALA A 242 -20.38 37.34 -8.65
N LYS A 243 -21.51 37.06 -9.29
CA LYS A 243 -22.85 37.24 -8.72
C LYS A 243 -23.62 35.92 -8.73
N PRO A 244 -24.62 35.74 -7.86
CA PRO A 244 -25.49 34.57 -7.89
C PRO A 244 -26.05 34.32 -9.31
N GLY A 245 -25.91 33.08 -9.77
CA GLY A 245 -26.31 32.66 -11.13
C GLY A 245 -25.18 32.63 -12.15
N ASP A 246 -24.03 33.28 -11.88
CA ASP A 246 -22.87 33.23 -12.76
C ASP A 246 -22.20 31.84 -12.74
N LEU A 247 -21.53 31.51 -13.84
CA LEU A 247 -20.75 30.29 -14.00
C LEU A 247 -19.28 30.62 -14.26
N TYR A 248 -18.40 29.91 -13.57
CA TYR A 248 -16.95 29.96 -13.77
C TYR A 248 -16.45 28.56 -14.10
N LEU A 249 -15.73 28.48 -15.22
CA LEU A 249 -15.17 27.24 -15.74
C LEU A 249 -13.64 27.34 -15.70
N PHE A 250 -12.99 26.35 -15.11
CA PHE A 250 -11.54 26.22 -15.07
C PHE A 250 -11.14 25.02 -15.91
N GLU A 251 -10.46 25.28 -17.02
CA GLU A 251 -10.07 24.31 -18.04
C GLU A 251 -8.56 24.34 -18.26
N ASP A 252 -8.05 23.32 -18.95
CA ASP A 252 -6.64 23.20 -19.29
C ASP A 252 -5.73 23.40 -18.08
N VAL A 253 -6.14 22.88 -16.92
CA VAL A 253 -5.38 22.96 -15.68
C VAL A 253 -4.16 22.05 -15.83
N ARG A 254 -3.00 22.66 -16.03
CA ARG A 254 -1.72 21.99 -16.22
C ARG A 254 -0.95 21.97 -14.92
N VAL A 255 -0.51 20.78 -14.54
CA VAL A 255 0.26 20.55 -13.31
C VAL A 255 1.57 19.85 -13.61
N LYS A 256 2.57 20.07 -12.77
CA LYS A 256 3.85 19.37 -12.82
C LYS A 256 4.19 18.86 -11.43
N CYS A 257 4.35 17.55 -11.31
CA CYS A 257 4.80 16.93 -10.07
C CYS A 257 6.30 16.62 -10.13
N PRO A 258 6.95 16.39 -8.98
CA PRO A 258 8.34 15.95 -8.96
C PRO A 258 8.55 14.70 -9.82
N GLY A 259 9.63 14.70 -10.61
CA GLY A 259 9.94 13.62 -11.54
C GLY A 259 9.19 13.66 -12.88
N ASP A 260 8.19 14.52 -13.05
CA ASP A 260 7.54 14.70 -14.36
C ASP A 260 8.45 15.48 -15.33
N THR A 261 8.69 14.91 -16.51
CA THR A 261 9.44 15.59 -17.60
C THR A 261 8.67 16.81 -18.14
N GLY A 262 7.35 16.78 -18.12
CA GLY A 262 6.48 17.84 -18.64
C GLY A 262 5.17 17.95 -17.88
N SER A 263 4.43 19.03 -18.10
CA SER A 263 3.14 19.25 -17.45
C SER A 263 2.07 18.30 -18.01
N ARG A 264 1.18 17.82 -17.13
CA ARG A 264 -0.02 17.05 -17.49
C ARG A 264 -1.29 17.83 -17.20
N THR A 265 -2.33 17.59 -17.98
CA THR A 265 -3.66 18.18 -17.75
C THR A 265 -4.42 17.36 -16.70
N VAL A 266 -5.11 18.03 -15.78
CA VAL A 266 -5.95 17.40 -14.75
C VAL A 266 -7.43 17.75 -14.95
N ASN A 267 -8.27 17.46 -13.96
CA ASN A 267 -9.70 17.73 -14.02
C ASN A 267 -10.01 19.20 -14.31
N ALA A 268 -11.05 19.41 -15.12
CA ALA A 268 -11.71 20.71 -15.21
C ALA A 268 -12.59 20.92 -13.98
N MET A 269 -12.86 22.18 -13.64
CA MET A 269 -13.74 22.53 -12.54
C MET A 269 -14.81 23.50 -12.98
N VAL A 270 -16.03 23.31 -12.49
CA VAL A 270 -17.17 24.18 -12.79
C VAL A 270 -17.77 24.68 -11.49
N PHE A 271 -17.84 26.00 -11.35
CA PHE A 271 -18.43 26.65 -10.19
C PHE A 271 -19.59 27.53 -10.59
N LYS A 272 -20.77 27.24 -10.03
CA LYS A 272 -21.95 28.09 -10.15
C LYS A 272 -22.10 28.88 -8.85
N ILE A 273 -22.20 30.19 -8.98
CA ILE A 273 -22.27 31.08 -7.83
C ILE A 273 -23.69 31.10 -7.28
N LYS A 274 -23.83 30.95 -5.96
CA LYS A 274 -25.10 31.07 -5.23
C LYS A 274 -25.09 32.27 -4.27
#